data_AF-A0ABC8M3Y5-F1
#
_entry.id   AF-A0ABC8M3Y5-F1
#
_cell.length_a   1.000
_cell.length_b   1.000
_cell.length_c   1.000
_cell.angle_alpha   90.00
_cell.angle_beta   90.00
_cell.angle_gamma   90.00
#
_symmetry.space_group_name_H-M   'P 1'
#
loop_
_entity.id
_entity.type
_entity.pdbx_description
1 polymer ?
#
loop_
_entity_poly.entity_id
_entity_poly.type
_entity_poly.pdbx_seq_one_letter_code
_entity_poly.pdbx_strand_id
1 'polypeptide(L)' 'MPETAAIREIRNYQKSTETLIQKLPFQKLVKDIAQSLKAELRFQSSAVDALQEAAEAYMV' A
#
# COMPACT_ATOMS: atom_id res chain seq x y z
N MET A 1 -18.84 -0.19 -23.00
CA MET A 1 -18.26 -1.54 -23.15
C MET A 1 -17.22 -1.75 -22.07
N PRO A 2 -16.96 -2.99 -21.63
CA PRO A 2 -16.02 -3.29 -20.54
C PRO A 2 -14.63 -2.67 -20.74
N GLU A 3 -14.13 -2.67 -21.98
CA GLU A 3 -12.82 -2.10 -22.35
C GLU A 3 -12.71 -0.59 -22.08
N THR A 4 -13.80 0.16 -22.29
CA THR A 4 -13.82 1.61 -22.04
C THR A 4 -13.74 1.93 -20.56
N ALA A 5 -14.30 1.08 -19.69
CA ALA A 5 -14.23 1.25 -18.25
C ALA A 5 -12.80 1.01 -17.74
N ALA A 6 -12.16 -0.07 -18.18
CA ALA A 6 -10.77 -0.38 -17.81
C ALA A 6 -9.79 0.72 -18.24
N ILE A 7 -9.88 1.25 -19.47
CA ILE A 7 -9.03 2.35 -19.95
C ILE A 7 -9.24 3.62 -19.11
N ARG A 8 -10.48 3.89 -18.69
CA ARG A 8 -10.78 5.04 -17.83
C ARG A 8 -10.16 4.88 -16.44
N GLU A 9 -10.24 3.68 -15.85
CA GLU A 9 -9.62 3.38 -14.55
C GLU A 9 -8.11 3.52 -14.59
N ILE A 10 -7.44 2.99 -15.62
CA ILE A 10 -5.99 3.15 -15.81
C ILE A 10 -5.59 4.62 -15.82
N ARG A 11 -6.30 5.46 -16.59
CA ARG A 11 -6.02 6.91 -16.65
C ARG A 11 -6.26 7.61 -15.32
N ASN A 12 -7.24 7.16 -14.54
CA ASN A 12 -7.50 7.71 -13.21
C ASN A 12 -6.37 7.37 -12.24
N TYR A 13 -5.96 6.09 -12.17
CA TYR A 13 -4.89 5.64 -11.28
C TYR A 13 -3.53 6.22 -11.65
N GLN A 14 -3.23 6.37 -12.95
CA GLN A 14 -1.98 7.01 -13.40
C GLN A 14 -1.91 8.51 -13.06
N LYS A 15 -3.05 9.16 -12.81
CA LYS A 15 -3.12 10.60 -12.51
C LYS A 15 -3.12 10.88 -11.00
N SER A 16 -3.61 9.96 -10.18
CA SER A 16 -3.61 10.09 -8.72
C SER A 16 -2.29 9.60 -8.12
N THR A 17 -2.05 10.01 -6.88
CA THR A 17 -0.96 9.51 -6.03
C THR A 17 -1.53 8.91 -4.74
N GLU A 18 -2.80 8.52 -4.77
CA GLU A 18 -3.46 7.87 -3.65
C GLU A 18 -2.96 6.43 -3.55
N THR A 19 -2.76 5.96 -2.33
CA THR A 19 -2.36 4.56 -2.09
C THR A 19 -3.43 3.61 -2.61
N LEU A 20 -3.03 2.65 -3.43
CA LEU A 20 -3.92 1.65 -4.02
C LEU A 20 -4.35 0.58 -3.01
N ILE A 21 -3.48 0.30 -2.02
CA ILE A 21 -3.75 -0.68 -0.98
C ILE A 21 -4.40 -0.01 0.23
N GLN A 22 -5.42 -0.65 0.80
CA GLN A 22 -6.05 -0.13 2.02
C GLN A 22 -5.04 -0.12 3.19
N LYS A 23 -4.93 1.02 3.88
CA LYS A 23 -3.95 1.25 4.95
C LYS A 23 -4.05 0.26 6.12
N LEU A 24 -5.25 -0.08 6.57
CA LEU A 24 -5.43 -0.95 7.75
C LEU A 24 -4.98 -2.41 7.49
N PRO A 25 -5.39 -3.07 6.38
CA PRO A 25 -4.83 -4.36 6.00
C PRO A 25 -3.30 -4.33 5.83
N PHE A 26 -2.76 -3.31 5.16
CA PHE A 26 -1.31 -3.18 4.98
C PHE A 26 -0.58 -3.05 6.33
N GLN A 27 -1.08 -2.20 7.22
CA GLN A 27 -0.52 -2.03 8.57
C GLN A 27 -0.55 -3.33 9.39
N LYS A 28 -1.61 -4.14 9.29
CA LYS A 28 -1.69 -5.45 9.95
C LYS A 28 -0.59 -6.38 9.43
N LEU A 29 -0.45 -6.48 8.10
CA LEU A 29 0.59 -7.29 7.46
C LEU A 29 2.01 -6.88 7.90
N VAL A 30 2.29 -5.57 7.92
CA VAL A 30 3.59 -5.04 8.39
C VAL A 30 3.87 -5.48 9.83
N LYS A 31 2.87 -5.38 10.71
CA LYS A 31 3.01 -5.79 12.12
C LYS A 31 3.20 -7.30 12.26
N ASP A 32 2.45 -8.11 11.52
CA ASP A 32 2.53 -9.57 11.58
C ASP A 32 3.92 -10.06 11.13
N ILE A 33 4.45 -9.52 10.02
CA ILE A 33 5.80 -9.84 9.54
C ILE A 33 6.85 -9.36 10.56
N ALA A 34 6.75 -8.11 11.02
CA ALA A 34 7.74 -7.56 11.95
C ALA A 34 7.78 -8.32 13.28
N GLN A 35 6.62 -8.71 13.81
CA GLN A 35 6.53 -9.47 15.06
C GLN A 35 7.17 -10.87 14.92
N SER A 36 7.12 -11.48 13.73
CA SER A 36 7.81 -12.75 13.45
C SER A 36 9.34 -12.61 13.39
N LEU A 37 9.84 -11.40 13.08
CA LEU A 37 11.28 -11.10 13.04
C LEU A 37 11.81 -10.69 14.41
N LYS A 38 11.04 -9.87 15.13
CA LYS A 38 11.39 -9.40 16.47
C LYS A 38 10.11 -9.05 17.25
N ALA A 39 9.97 -9.65 18.42
CA ALA A 39 8.84 -9.39 19.29
C ALA A 39 8.86 -7.96 19.85
N GLU A 40 7.65 -7.44 20.12
CA GLU A 40 7.41 -6.19 20.86
C GLU A 40 7.85 -4.90 20.15
N LEU A 41 7.89 -4.93 18.81
CA LEU A 41 8.14 -3.75 18.01
C LEU A 41 6.94 -2.78 18.00
N ARG A 42 7.25 -1.49 18.10
CA ARG A 42 6.28 -0.40 17.90
C ARG A 42 6.65 0.36 16.63
N PHE A 43 5.63 0.78 15.90
CA PHE A 43 5.79 1.54 14.66
C PHE A 43 5.29 2.97 14.86
N GLN A 44 6.09 3.93 14.39
CA GLN A 44 5.59 5.28 14.14
C GLN A 44 4.61 5.24 12.96
N SER A 45 3.60 6.10 12.95
CA SER A 45 2.64 6.19 11.84
C SER A 45 3.34 6.41 10.50
N SER A 46 4.27 7.36 10.44
CA SER A 46 5.03 7.68 9.23
C SER A 46 5.92 6.53 8.74
N ALA A 47 6.36 5.63 9.61
CA ALA A 47 7.15 4.47 9.19
C ALA A 47 6.29 3.48 8.40
N VAL A 48 5.03 3.30 8.81
CA VAL A 48 4.08 2.44 8.07
C VAL A 48 3.71 3.09 6.73
N ASP A 49 3.49 4.40 6.70
CA ASP A 49 3.21 5.12 5.44
C ASP A 49 4.41 5.01 4.47
N ALA A 50 5.65 5.18 4.94
CA ALA A 50 6.85 5.06 4.11
C ALA A 50 7.04 3.63 3.56
N LEU A 51 6.76 2.60 4.37
CA LEU A 51 6.78 1.21 3.90
C LEU A 51 5.73 0.96 2.82
N GLN A 52 4.55 1.58 2.95
CA GLN A 52 3.49 1.44 1.96
C GLN A 52 3.84 2.12 0.65
N GLU A 53 4.36 3.36 0.72
CA GLU A 53 4.81 4.10 -0.46
C GLU A 53 5.90 3.33 -1.21
N ALA A 54 6.91 2.82 -0.50
CA ALA A 54 7.97 2.03 -1.11
C ALA A 54 7.47 0.70 -1.72
N ALA A 55 6.55 0.01 -1.04
CA ALA A 55 6.00 -1.25 -1.54
C ALA A 55 5.15 -1.04 -2.81
N GLU A 56 4.27 -0.04 -2.81
CA GLU A 56 3.44 0.26 -3.98
C GLU A 56 4.27 0.77 -5.16
N ALA A 57 5.29 1.61 -4.91
CA ALA A 57 6.22 2.04 -5.94
C ALA A 57 7.06 0.90 -6.53
N TYR A 58 7.27 -0.19 -5.79
CA TYR A 58 7.97 -1.38 -6.28
C TYR A 58 7.09 -2.32 -7.10
N MET A 59 5.79 -2.38 -6.81
CA MET A 59 4.85 -3.31 -7.46
C MET A 59 4.30 -2.83 -8.81
N VAL A 60 4.34 -1.51 -9.05
CA VAL A 60 3.88 -0.85 -10.29
C VAL A 60 5.04 -0.68 -11.25
#